data_AF-A0A518GEI4-F1
#
_entry.id   AF-A0A518GEI4-F1
#
_cell.length_a   1.000
_cell.length_b   1.000
_cell.length_c   1.000
_cell.angle_alpha   90.00
_cell.angle_beta   90.00
_cell.angle_gamma   90.00
#
_symmetry.space_group_name_H-M   'P 1'
#
loop_
_entity.id
_entity.type
_entity.pdbx_description
1 polymer ?
#
loop_
_entity_poly.entity_id
_entity_poly.type
_entity_poly.pdbx_seq_one_letter_code
_entity_poly.pdbx_strand_id
1 'polypeptide(L)'
;MRKISLLLLIVALGCNSHEDSDFASSSETSILETDRPISIVAVPRPNSGQFSTDLATKLLPEFLAKSVAVSAMDNVVTGWKSPTQGIRIHVSAEDTVHIVDYLGVASVGLGTIPDALNSTMTLGNERSVLLTSDTTGWETPTKQKVVEVLFQPSVQIYIASGK
;
A
#
# COMPACT_ATOMS: atom_id res chain seq x y z
N MET A 1 -30.48 47.22 10.65
CA MET A 1 -31.75 47.37 9.90
C MET A 1 -31.43 47.68 8.44
N ARG A 2 -32.11 46.97 7.52
CA ARG A 2 -32.47 47.33 6.12
C ARG A 2 -31.31 47.64 5.16
N LYS A 3 -30.84 46.70 4.32
CA LYS A 3 -31.42 46.19 3.04
C LYS A 3 -31.99 47.28 2.12
N ILE A 4 -31.23 47.60 1.06
CA ILE A 4 -31.70 48.08 -0.26
C ILE A 4 -30.67 47.53 -1.27
N SER A 5 -30.91 46.39 -1.92
CA SER A 5 -31.58 46.18 -3.22
C SER A 5 -31.13 47.08 -4.37
N LEU A 6 -30.31 46.46 -5.22
CA LEU A 6 -30.51 46.32 -6.67
C LEU A 6 -30.59 47.61 -7.50
N LEU A 7 -29.53 47.88 -8.26
CA LEU A 7 -29.69 48.33 -9.64
C LEU A 7 -28.59 47.72 -10.52
N LEU A 8 -29.02 46.92 -11.48
CA LEU A 8 -28.24 46.32 -12.54
C LEU A 8 -27.95 47.42 -13.58
N LEU A 9 -26.69 47.70 -13.89
CA LEU A 9 -26.31 48.47 -15.07
C LEU A 9 -25.25 47.66 -15.83
N ILE A 10 -25.70 46.99 -16.90
CA ILE A 10 -24.83 46.34 -17.88
C ILE A 10 -24.37 47.43 -18.83
N VAL A 11 -23.09 47.81 -18.78
CA VAL A 11 -22.43 48.60 -19.82
C VAL A 11 -21.40 47.70 -20.49
N ALA A 12 -21.73 47.24 -21.69
CA ALA A 12 -20.78 46.66 -22.62
C ALA A 12 -20.26 47.78 -23.53
N LEU A 13 -19.01 48.19 -23.32
CA LEU A 13 -18.21 48.92 -24.30
C LEU A 13 -16.88 48.20 -24.43
N GLY A 14 -16.62 47.73 -25.64
CA GLY A 14 -15.43 46.99 -26.00
C GLY A 14 -14.20 47.87 -26.23
N CYS A 15 -13.08 47.16 -26.23
CA CYS A 15 -11.78 47.46 -26.83
C CYS A 15 -10.95 48.62 -26.25
N ASN A 16 -9.94 48.31 -25.44
CA ASN A 16 -8.57 48.13 -25.95
C ASN A 16 -7.54 47.81 -24.83
N SER A 17 -6.80 46.74 -25.08
CA SER A 17 -5.36 46.56 -24.83
C SER A 17 -4.78 46.86 -23.44
N HIS A 18 -4.69 45.82 -22.61
CA HIS A 18 -3.52 45.65 -21.76
C HIS A 18 -3.27 44.17 -21.44
N GLU A 19 -2.02 43.80 -21.56
CA GLU A 19 -1.45 42.46 -21.42
C GLU A 19 -1.67 41.93 -20.01
N ASP A 20 -2.14 40.69 -19.90
CA ASP A 20 -1.69 39.81 -18.84
C ASP A 20 -1.96 38.35 -19.23
N SER A 21 -0.96 37.55 -18.87
CA SER A 21 -0.85 36.11 -18.95
C SER A 21 -2.14 35.35 -18.68
N ASP A 22 -2.43 34.33 -19.49
CA ASP A 22 -2.77 33.04 -18.92
C ASP A 22 -2.43 31.90 -19.89
N PHE A 23 -1.49 31.10 -19.42
CA PHE A 23 -1.00 29.86 -19.98
C PHE A 23 -2.12 28.83 -19.82
N ALA A 24 -2.93 28.63 -20.87
CA ALA A 24 -3.88 27.53 -20.94
C ALA A 24 -3.11 26.20 -21.12
N SER A 25 -2.55 25.70 -20.01
CA SER A 25 -2.09 24.33 -19.88
C SER A 25 -3.34 23.44 -19.88
N SER A 26 -3.70 22.92 -21.05
CA SER A 26 -4.59 21.77 -21.17
C SER A 26 -3.88 20.56 -20.56
N SER A 27 -3.98 20.45 -19.23
CA SER A 27 -3.67 19.22 -18.53
C SER A 27 -4.80 18.25 -18.84
N GLU A 28 -4.61 17.47 -19.91
CA GLU A 28 -5.33 16.22 -20.08
C GLU A 28 -4.92 15.31 -18.91
N THR A 29 -5.67 15.39 -17.82
CA THR A 29 -5.58 14.45 -16.72
C THR A 29 -6.04 13.10 -17.24
N SER A 30 -5.07 12.28 -17.65
CA SER A 30 -5.27 10.87 -17.97
C SER A 30 -5.65 10.13 -16.68
N ILE A 31 -6.93 10.18 -16.30
CA ILE A 31 -7.49 9.31 -15.27
C ILE A 31 -7.93 8.04 -15.98
N LEU A 32 -6.96 7.17 -16.22
CA LEU A 32 -7.19 5.76 -16.52
C LEU A 32 -6.58 4.94 -15.39
N GLU A 33 -6.95 5.30 -14.16
CA GLU A 33 -6.74 4.43 -13.00
C GLU A 33 -7.89 3.42 -13.01
N THR A 34 -7.61 2.27 -13.59
CA THR A 34 -8.54 1.15 -13.72
C THR A 34 -9.10 0.77 -12.34
N ASP A 35 -10.41 0.95 -12.19
CA ASP A 35 -11.27 0.64 -11.03
C ASP A 35 -11.37 -0.89 -10.77
N ARG A 36 -10.21 -1.55 -10.62
CA ARG A 36 -10.14 -2.96 -10.26
C ARG A 36 -10.16 -3.07 -8.75
N PRO A 37 -11.07 -3.87 -8.16
CA PRO A 37 -11.14 -4.00 -6.72
C PRO A 37 -9.85 -4.62 -6.18
N ILE A 38 -9.14 -3.86 -5.34
CA ILE A 38 -7.97 -4.33 -4.60
C ILE A 38 -8.43 -5.34 -3.55
N SER A 39 -7.71 -6.44 -3.41
CA SER A 39 -7.98 -7.46 -2.40
C SER A 39 -6.70 -7.94 -1.73
N ILE A 40 -6.81 -8.42 -0.48
CA ILE A 40 -5.68 -9.04 0.23
C ILE A 40 -5.65 -10.54 -0.10
N VAL A 41 -4.52 -11.02 -0.60
CA VAL A 41 -4.32 -12.42 -0.98
C VAL A 41 -3.15 -13.04 -0.23
N ALA A 42 -3.27 -14.32 0.11
CA ALA A 42 -2.21 -15.09 0.74
C ALA A 42 -1.18 -15.54 -0.32
N VAL A 43 0.10 -15.33 -0.02
CA VAL A 43 1.23 -15.83 -0.82
C VAL A 43 1.50 -17.30 -0.44
N PRO A 44 1.90 -18.18 -1.38
CA PRO A 44 2.27 -19.55 -1.06
C PRO A 44 3.32 -19.63 0.04
N ARG A 45 2.97 -20.28 1.15
CA ARG A 45 3.86 -20.44 2.31
C ARG A 45 4.69 -21.71 2.18
N PRO A 46 6.03 -21.65 2.36
CA PRO A 46 6.89 -22.82 2.26
C PRO A 46 6.58 -23.83 3.36
N ASN A 47 6.57 -25.12 3.01
CA ASN A 47 6.32 -26.23 3.95
C ASN A 47 5.02 -26.09 4.77
N SER A 48 3.94 -25.62 4.12
CA SER A 48 2.63 -25.37 4.73
C SER A 48 1.69 -26.59 4.73
N GLY A 49 2.15 -27.72 4.19
CA GLY A 49 1.30 -28.88 3.87
C GLY A 49 0.56 -28.75 2.53
N GLN A 50 0.27 -27.52 2.08
CA GLN A 50 -0.27 -27.23 0.74
C GLN A 50 0.83 -27.03 -0.31
N PHE A 51 1.91 -26.34 0.07
CA PHE A 51 3.04 -26.07 -0.81
C PHE A 51 4.33 -26.61 -0.20
N SER A 52 5.14 -27.32 -1.01
CA SER A 52 6.53 -27.59 -0.67
C SER A 52 7.35 -26.29 -0.72
N THR A 53 8.52 -26.27 -0.08
CA THR A 53 9.45 -25.14 -0.17
C THR A 53 9.77 -24.79 -1.61
N ASP A 54 10.15 -25.77 -2.44
CA ASP A 54 10.50 -25.55 -3.84
C ASP A 54 9.35 -24.98 -4.68
N LEU A 55 8.12 -25.47 -4.46
CA LEU A 55 6.96 -24.97 -5.17
C LEU A 55 6.61 -23.54 -4.74
N ALA A 56 6.64 -23.26 -3.43
CA ALA A 56 6.40 -21.93 -2.91
C ALA A 56 7.43 -20.93 -3.46
N THR A 57 8.71 -21.28 -3.47
CA THR A 57 9.80 -20.45 -4.04
C THR A 57 9.57 -20.14 -5.52
N LYS A 58 9.11 -21.12 -6.30
CA LYS A 58 8.82 -20.92 -7.74
C LYS A 58 7.64 -19.99 -7.98
N LEU A 59 6.62 -20.03 -7.13
CA LEU A 59 5.41 -19.21 -7.26
C LEU A 59 5.57 -17.79 -6.68
N LEU A 60 6.50 -17.60 -5.75
CA LEU A 60 6.70 -16.33 -5.06
C LEU A 60 6.82 -15.12 -6.01
N PRO A 61 7.65 -15.14 -7.07
CA PRO A 61 7.76 -14.00 -8.00
C PRO A 61 6.44 -13.67 -8.69
N GLU A 62 5.62 -14.67 -9.03
CA GLU A 62 4.32 -14.46 -9.67
C GLU A 62 3.35 -13.72 -8.74
N PHE A 63 3.32 -14.07 -7.46
CA PHE A 63 2.49 -13.39 -6.48
C PHE A 63 2.97 -11.96 -6.24
N LEU A 64 4.28 -11.76 -6.07
CA LEU A 64 4.85 -10.43 -5.88
C LEU A 64 4.63 -9.51 -7.09
N ALA A 65 4.68 -10.05 -8.32
CA ALA A 65 4.39 -9.30 -9.54
C ALA A 65 2.93 -8.82 -9.63
N LYS A 66 1.99 -9.51 -8.97
CA LYS A 66 0.57 -9.11 -8.89
C LYS A 66 0.28 -8.15 -7.74
N SER A 67 1.28 -7.81 -6.94
CA SER A 67 1.11 -6.85 -5.85
C SER A 67 0.88 -5.44 -6.40
N VAL A 68 0.02 -4.68 -5.73
CA VAL A 68 -0.27 -3.29 -6.07
C VAL A 68 0.26 -2.36 -4.99
N ALA A 69 0.61 -1.13 -5.38
CA ALA A 69 0.93 -0.08 -4.43
C ALA A 69 -0.31 0.23 -3.59
N VAL A 70 -0.16 0.21 -2.27
CA VAL A 70 -1.20 0.59 -1.32
C VAL A 70 -0.56 1.28 -0.12
N SER A 71 -1.12 2.44 0.24
CA SER A 71 -0.73 3.15 1.45
C SER A 71 -1.09 2.33 2.69
N ALA A 72 -0.30 2.47 3.76
CA ALA A 72 -0.62 1.89 5.06
C ALA A 72 -1.99 2.35 5.62
N MET A 73 -2.50 3.50 5.14
CA MET A 73 -3.78 4.09 5.57
C MET A 73 -4.97 3.70 4.68
N ASP A 74 -4.74 2.92 3.61
CA ASP A 74 -5.81 2.51 2.71
C ASP A 74 -6.88 1.70 3.47
N ASN A 75 -8.15 1.84 3.08
CA ASN A 75 -9.27 1.10 3.66
C ASN A 75 -9.08 -0.43 3.55
N VAL A 76 -8.45 -0.92 2.49
CA VAL A 76 -8.15 -2.35 2.35
C VAL A 76 -7.13 -2.84 3.38
N VAL A 77 -6.18 -1.98 3.76
CA VAL A 77 -5.10 -2.27 4.71
C VAL A 77 -5.56 -2.09 6.15
N THR A 78 -6.35 -1.06 6.42
CA THR A 78 -6.92 -0.80 7.75
C THR A 78 -8.08 -1.74 8.07
N GLY A 79 -8.81 -2.18 7.06
CA GLY A 79 -9.88 -3.19 7.18
C GLY A 79 -9.38 -4.64 7.23
N TRP A 80 -8.08 -4.89 7.00
CA TRP A 80 -7.53 -6.24 7.04
C TRP A 80 -7.60 -6.82 8.46
N LYS A 81 -8.38 -7.88 8.61
CA LYS A 81 -8.45 -8.68 9.84
C LYS A 81 -7.42 -9.80 9.73
N SER A 82 -6.30 -9.62 10.42
CA SER A 82 -5.24 -10.63 10.47
C SER A 82 -5.80 -11.97 10.97
N PRO A 83 -5.61 -13.09 10.23
CA PRO A 83 -6.12 -14.39 10.64
C PRO A 83 -5.50 -14.91 11.94
N THR A 84 -4.28 -14.49 12.25
CA THR A 84 -3.61 -14.69 13.54
C THR A 84 -3.28 -13.34 14.19
N GLN A 85 -2.72 -13.29 15.41
CA GLN A 85 -2.12 -12.05 15.92
C GLN A 85 -0.94 -11.68 15.02
N GLY A 86 -1.17 -10.84 14.01
CA GLY A 86 -0.21 -10.59 12.93
C GLY A 86 0.40 -9.20 12.99
N ILE A 87 1.33 -8.94 12.09
CA ILE A 87 1.97 -7.63 11.91
C ILE A 87 1.73 -7.11 10.49
N ARG A 88 1.80 -5.78 10.34
CA ARG A 88 1.85 -5.11 9.04
C ARG A 88 3.25 -4.58 8.83
N ILE A 89 3.82 -4.84 7.67
CA ILE A 89 5.10 -4.30 7.24
C ILE A 89 4.85 -3.48 5.98
N HIS A 90 5.16 -2.19 6.06
CA HIS A 90 5.01 -1.23 4.98
C HIS A 90 6.37 -0.72 4.54
N VAL A 91 6.65 -0.74 3.24
CA VAL A 91 7.85 -0.14 2.65
C VAL A 91 7.46 1.17 1.97
N SER A 92 7.92 2.29 2.51
CA SER A 92 7.59 3.61 1.98
C SER A 92 8.26 3.88 0.62
N ALA A 93 7.84 4.94 -0.07
CA ALA A 93 8.49 5.39 -1.31
C ALA A 93 9.98 5.74 -1.12
N GLU A 94 10.39 6.09 0.09
CA GLU A 94 11.78 6.38 0.49
C GLU A 94 12.56 5.11 0.89
N ASP A 95 12.01 3.93 0.60
CA ASP A 95 12.61 2.62 0.91
C ASP A 95 12.79 2.37 2.43
N THR A 96 11.98 3.06 3.25
CA THR A 96 11.96 2.88 4.71
C THR A 96 10.96 1.80 5.11
N VAL A 97 11.38 0.88 5.98
CA VAL A 97 10.54 -0.20 6.50
C VAL A 97 9.84 0.28 7.77
N HIS A 98 8.52 0.29 7.75
CA HIS A 98 7.65 0.56 8.90
C HIS A 98 6.94 -0.72 9.31
N ILE A 99 6.94 -1.04 10.59
CA ILE A 99 6.30 -2.22 11.14
C ILE A 99 5.27 -1.78 12.15
N VAL A 100 4.02 -2.24 12.01
CA VAL A 100 2.96 -2.02 12.98
C VAL A 100 2.46 -3.38 13.44
N ASP A 101 2.67 -3.69 14.72
CA ASP A 101 2.18 -4.94 15.29
C ASP A 101 0.66 -4.89 15.62
N TYR A 102 0.13 -6.00 16.14
CA TYR A 102 -1.28 -6.09 16.52
C TYR A 102 -1.68 -5.19 17.70
N LEU A 103 -0.71 -4.72 18.49
CA LEU A 103 -0.90 -3.76 19.57
C LEU A 103 -0.83 -2.30 19.08
N GLY A 104 -0.51 -2.10 17.80
CA GLY A 104 -0.31 -0.79 17.20
C GLY A 104 1.08 -0.19 17.48
N VAL A 105 2.03 -0.98 17.99
CA VAL A 105 3.41 -0.52 18.21
C VAL A 105 4.10 -0.37 16.87
N ALA A 106 4.55 0.84 16.59
CA ALA A 106 5.29 1.18 15.39
C ALA A 106 6.80 1.03 15.63
N SER A 107 7.47 0.22 14.81
CA SER A 107 8.92 0.11 14.73
C SER A 107 9.41 0.46 13.33
N VAL A 108 10.66 0.91 13.20
CA VAL A 108 11.25 1.29 11.91
C VAL A 108 12.57 0.55 11.69
N GLY A 109 12.76 0.08 10.47
CA GLY A 109 13.99 -0.52 10.00
C GLY A 109 13.94 -2.05 9.90
N LEU A 110 14.67 -2.57 8.92
CA LEU A 110 14.67 -3.99 8.56
C LEU A 110 15.12 -4.92 9.70
N GLY A 111 16.07 -4.45 10.53
CA GLY A 111 16.59 -5.21 11.67
C GLY A 111 15.55 -5.47 12.77
N THR A 112 14.42 -4.77 12.78
CA THR A 112 13.37 -4.91 13.80
C THR A 112 12.32 -5.98 13.45
N ILE A 113 12.34 -6.51 12.21
CA ILE A 113 11.39 -7.53 11.75
C ILE A 113 11.42 -8.80 12.62
N PRO A 114 12.59 -9.39 12.95
CA PRO A 114 12.63 -10.60 13.77
C PRO A 114 12.00 -10.41 15.15
N ASP A 115 12.27 -9.26 15.78
CA ASP A 115 11.75 -8.94 17.12
C ASP A 115 10.24 -8.72 17.09
N ALA A 116 9.74 -7.99 16.09
CA ALA A 116 8.31 -7.78 15.88
C ALA A 116 7.57 -9.09 15.59
N LEU A 117 8.18 -10.02 14.85
CA LEU A 117 7.58 -11.33 14.66
C LEU A 117 7.55 -12.11 15.99
N ASN A 118 8.60 -12.03 16.81
CA ASN A 118 8.67 -12.75 18.08
C ASN A 118 7.69 -12.26 19.13
N SER A 119 7.35 -10.96 19.14
CA SER A 119 6.36 -10.39 20.06
C SER A 119 4.92 -10.88 19.80
N THR A 120 4.66 -11.45 18.62
CA THR A 120 3.34 -11.97 18.23
C THR A 120 3.11 -13.46 18.50
N MET A 121 4.03 -14.13 19.21
CA MET A 121 3.94 -15.58 19.44
C MET A 121 2.70 -15.98 20.23
N THR A 122 1.77 -16.62 19.53
CA THR A 122 0.79 -17.54 20.13
C THR A 122 1.23 -18.97 19.79
N LEU A 123 1.27 -19.85 20.81
CA LEU A 123 1.77 -21.22 20.72
C LEU A 123 1.18 -21.99 19.52
N GLY A 124 2.03 -22.32 18.53
CA GLY A 124 1.76 -23.27 17.46
C GLY A 124 1.16 -22.73 16.16
N ASN A 125 0.74 -21.46 16.11
CA ASN A 125 0.13 -20.87 14.91
C ASN A 125 1.16 -20.12 14.05
N GLU A 126 0.92 -20.07 12.74
CA GLU A 126 1.70 -19.22 11.84
C GLU A 126 1.51 -17.72 12.13
N ARG A 127 2.55 -16.94 11.86
CA ARG A 127 2.53 -15.48 11.99
C ARG A 127 1.98 -14.89 10.70
N SER A 128 0.85 -14.20 10.78
CA SER A 128 0.27 -13.49 9.64
C SER A 128 1.00 -12.16 9.44
N VAL A 129 1.49 -11.92 8.23
CA VAL A 129 2.22 -10.69 7.89
C VAL A 129 1.62 -10.08 6.64
N LEU A 130 1.04 -8.89 6.77
CA LEU A 130 0.59 -8.13 5.61
C LEU A 130 1.71 -7.21 5.13
N LEU A 131 2.07 -7.38 3.86
CA LEU A 131 3.04 -6.58 3.15
C LEU A 131 2.34 -5.50 2.32
N THR A 132 2.75 -4.25 2.50
CA THR A 132 2.27 -3.10 1.73
C THR A 132 3.43 -2.19 1.30
N SER A 133 3.21 -1.35 0.31
CA SER A 133 4.20 -0.38 -0.14
C SER A 133 3.56 0.76 -0.91
N ASP A 134 4.15 1.96 -0.82
CA ASP A 134 3.75 3.11 -1.64
C ASP A 134 4.09 2.94 -3.12
N THR A 135 4.95 1.98 -3.48
CA THR A 135 5.35 1.72 -4.87
C THR A 135 4.99 0.30 -5.29
N THR A 136 4.62 0.13 -6.56
CA THR A 136 4.34 -1.19 -7.16
C THR A 136 5.60 -2.04 -7.24
N GLY A 137 5.42 -3.36 -7.25
CA GLY A 137 6.54 -4.30 -7.37
C GLY A 137 7.31 -4.52 -6.07
N TRP A 138 8.06 -5.62 -6.00
CA TRP A 138 8.86 -6.03 -4.84
C TRP A 138 10.34 -6.26 -5.17
N GLU A 139 10.80 -5.80 -6.32
CA GLU A 139 12.16 -6.01 -6.83
C GLU A 139 13.24 -5.11 -6.22
N THR A 140 12.87 -4.09 -5.44
CA THR A 140 13.88 -3.22 -4.79
C THR A 140 14.70 -4.00 -3.75
N PRO A 141 15.96 -3.63 -3.49
CA PRO A 141 16.81 -4.35 -2.53
C PRO A 141 16.20 -4.49 -1.13
N THR A 142 15.54 -3.45 -0.62
CA THR A 142 14.90 -3.51 0.70
C THR A 142 13.67 -4.40 0.69
N LYS A 143 12.81 -4.29 -0.32
CA LYS A 143 11.64 -5.17 -0.49
C LYS A 143 12.05 -6.65 -0.60
N GLN A 144 13.09 -6.95 -1.37
CA GLN A 144 13.64 -8.30 -1.49
C GLN A 144 14.16 -8.83 -0.13
N LYS A 145 14.90 -8.02 0.63
CA LYS A 145 15.35 -8.42 1.98
C LYS A 145 14.20 -8.63 2.95
N VAL A 146 13.16 -7.80 2.89
CA VAL A 146 11.94 -8.00 3.69
C VAL A 146 11.31 -9.35 3.35
N VAL A 147 11.13 -9.65 2.07
CA VAL A 147 10.57 -10.94 1.63
C VAL A 147 11.45 -12.09 2.07
N GLU A 148 12.78 -12.00 1.91
CA GLU A 148 13.73 -13.03 2.32
C GLU A 148 13.61 -13.39 3.80
N VAL A 149 13.55 -12.38 4.69
CA VAL A 149 13.39 -12.59 6.13
C VAL A 149 12.04 -13.25 6.47
N LEU A 150 11.01 -12.94 5.70
CA LEU A 150 9.64 -13.41 5.96
C LEU A 150 9.31 -14.74 5.28
N PHE A 151 10.05 -15.14 4.25
CA PHE A 151 9.73 -16.31 3.44
C PHE A 151 10.20 -17.61 4.12
N GLN A 152 9.53 -17.93 5.22
CA GLN A 152 9.84 -19.07 6.08
C GLN A 152 8.56 -19.82 6.51
N PRO A 153 8.65 -21.11 6.88
CA PRO A 153 7.46 -21.93 7.15
C PRO A 153 6.54 -21.42 8.25
N SER A 154 7.08 -20.67 9.21
CA SER A 154 6.34 -20.12 10.36
C SER A 154 5.58 -18.83 10.04
N VAL A 155 5.71 -18.28 8.82
CA VAL A 155 5.13 -16.99 8.43
C VAL A 155 4.21 -17.16 7.24
N GLN A 156 2.99 -16.64 7.36
CA GLN A 156 2.04 -16.51 6.25
C GLN A 156 2.07 -15.05 5.76
N ILE A 157 2.60 -14.87 4.55
CA ILE A 157 2.65 -13.56 3.89
C ILE A 157 1.31 -13.29 3.20
N TYR A 158 0.83 -12.06 3.31
CA TYR A 158 -0.31 -11.50 2.59
C TYR A 158 0.14 -10.25 1.83
N ILE A 159 -0.44 -10.01 0.65
CA ILE A 159 -0.19 -8.82 -0.17
C ILE A 159 -1.52 -8.23 -0.63
N ALA A 160 -1.53 -6.93 -0.90
CA ALA A 160 -2.60 -6.31 -1.69
C ALA A 160 -2.37 -6.61 -3.18
N SER A 161 -3.41 -7.07 -3.85
CA SER A 161 -3.37 -7.49 -5.25
C SER A 161 -4.60 -6.98 -6.01
N GLY A 162 -4.38 -6.47 -7.22
CA GLY A 162 -5.45 -6.15 -8.17
C GLY A 162 -5.84 -7.40 -8.97
N LYS A 163 -7.14 -7.63 -9.16
CA LYS A 163 -7.64 -8.75 -9.98
C LYS A 163 -7.29 -8.61 -11.46
#